data_AF-A0A6C0L1P2-F1
#
_entry.id   AF-A0A6C0L1P2-F1
#
_cell.length_a   1.000
_cell.length_b   1.000
_cell.length_c   1.000
_cell.angle_alpha   90.00
_cell.angle_beta   90.00
_cell.angle_gamma   90.00
#
_symmetry.space_group_name_H-M   'P 1'
#
loop_
_entity.id
_entity.type
_entity.pdbx_description
1 polymer ?
#
loop_
_entity_poly.entity_id
_entity_poly.type
_entity_poly.pdbx_seq_one_letter_code
_entity_poly.pdbx_strand_id
1 'polypeptide(L)'
;MINKFDFGSAILFIFCSTLHFTIPHIYIYLCTPKTALGFLISPLKACSPECRALRWVHSQSIKNLTFMKDLFVCWVISIVFSIKKRSYKKLKNKN
;
A
#
# COMPACT_ATOMS: atom_id res chain seq x y z
N MET A 1 24.73 0.07 4.81
CA MET A 1 23.91 -0.79 3.93
C MET A 1 22.65 -0.07 3.41
N ILE A 2 22.70 1.24 3.15
CA ILE A 2 21.50 2.05 2.80
C ILE A 2 21.51 2.50 1.32
N ASN A 3 22.60 2.27 0.56
CA ASN A 3 22.80 2.82 -0.79
C ASN A 3 22.16 1.99 -1.92
N LYS A 4 21.33 1.00 -1.59
CA LYS A 4 20.51 0.26 -2.56
C LYS A 4 19.04 0.46 -2.23
N PHE A 5 18.59 1.71 -2.15
CA PHE A 5 17.18 1.98 -2.47
C PHE A 5 17.03 1.60 -3.95
N ASP A 6 16.78 0.32 -4.15
CA ASP A 6 16.97 -0.38 -5.39
C ASP A 6 15.97 0.19 -6.38
N PHE A 7 16.43 0.69 -7.53
CA PHE A 7 15.61 1.37 -8.52
C PHE A 7 14.35 0.55 -8.88
N GLY A 8 14.44 -0.78 -8.79
CA GLY A 8 13.30 -1.70 -8.94
C GLY A 8 12.17 -1.49 -7.91
N SER A 9 12.50 -1.16 -6.66
CA SER A 9 11.50 -0.88 -5.62
C SER A 9 10.71 0.40 -5.90
N ALA A 10 11.38 1.44 -6.43
CA ALA A 10 10.74 2.69 -6.83
C ALA A 10 9.79 2.49 -8.02
N ILE A 11 10.21 1.71 -9.03
CA ILE A 11 9.36 1.36 -10.17
C ILE A 11 8.12 0.59 -9.70
N LEU A 12 8.29 -0.41 -8.84
CA LEU A 12 7.18 -1.19 -8.30
C LEU A 12 6.21 -0.33 -7.49
N PHE A 13 6.72 0.63 -6.71
CA PHE A 13 5.89 1.57 -5.96
C PHE A 13 5.02 2.44 -6.87
N ILE A 14 5.61 3.02 -7.93
CA ILE A 14 4.87 3.83 -8.92
C ILE A 14 3.85 2.96 -9.65
N PHE A 15 4.24 1.77 -10.09
CA PHE A 15 3.35 0.82 -10.76
C PHE A 15 2.15 0.43 -9.89
N CYS A 16 2.39 0.01 -8.65
CA CYS A 16 1.32 -0.31 -7.71
C CYS A 16 0.41 0.90 -7.43
N SER A 17 0.98 2.10 -7.31
CA SER A 17 0.21 3.34 -7.13
C SER A 17 -0.73 3.61 -8.32
N THR A 18 -0.24 3.43 -9.55
CA THR A 18 -1.07 3.54 -10.76
C THR A 18 -2.17 2.48 -10.79
N LEU A 19 -1.87 1.22 -10.46
CA LEU A 19 -2.88 0.16 -10.37
C LEU A 19 -3.93 0.47 -9.30
N HIS A 20 -3.52 1.00 -8.16
CA HIS A 20 -4.43 1.37 -7.08
C HIS A 20 -5.42 2.45 -7.51
N PHE A 21 -4.97 3.41 -8.33
CA PHE A 21 -5.83 4.44 -8.90
C PHE A 21 -6.75 3.88 -9.98
N THR A 22 -6.20 3.17 -10.97
CA THR A 22 -6.94 2.76 -12.18
C THR A 22 -7.95 1.65 -11.92
N ILE A 23 -7.64 0.65 -11.07
CA ILE A 23 -8.50 -0.52 -10.90
C ILE A 23 -9.88 -0.18 -10.32
N PRO A 24 -10.02 0.62 -9.24
CA PRO A 24 -11.33 1.04 -8.73
C PRO A 24 -12.18 1.75 -9.77
N HIS A 25 -11.57 2.58 -10.62
CA HIS A 25 -12.29 3.26 -11.70
C HIS A 25 -12.85 2.25 -12.70
N ILE A 26 -12.04 1.29 -13.15
CA ILE A 26 -12.49 0.20 -14.03
C ILE A 26 -13.57 -0.65 -13.35
N TYR A 27 -13.41 -0.93 -12.05
CA TYR A 27 -14.32 -1.76 -11.27
C TYR A 27 -15.74 -1.17 -11.20
N ILE A 28 -15.87 0.15 -11.08
CA ILE A 28 -17.17 0.83 -11.06
C ILE A 28 -17.92 0.67 -12.38
N TYR A 29 -17.20 0.66 -13.51
CA TYR A 29 -17.85 0.52 -14.82
C TYR A 29 -18.16 -0.95 -15.17
N LEU A 30 -17.31 -1.91 -14.78
CA LEU A 30 -17.52 -3.33 -15.12
C LEU A 30 -18.35 -4.10 -14.09
N CYS A 31 -18.09 -3.91 -12.80
CA CYS A 31 -18.56 -4.79 -11.73
C CYS A 31 -19.72 -4.20 -10.93
N THR A 32 -19.77 -2.87 -10.78
CA THR A 32 -20.77 -2.17 -9.97
C THR A 32 -21.34 -0.95 -10.70
N PRO A 33 -22.07 -1.15 -11.82
CA PRO A 33 -22.68 -0.04 -12.54
C PRO A 33 -23.66 0.71 -11.64
N LYS A 34 -23.69 2.05 -11.77
CA LYS A 34 -24.41 2.97 -10.85
C LYS A 34 -25.95 2.94 -10.98
N THR A 35 -26.54 1.92 -11.59
CA THR A 35 -27.99 1.81 -11.82
C THR A 35 -28.65 0.91 -10.78
N ALA A 36 -29.95 1.09 -10.51
CA ALA A 36 -30.69 0.26 -9.55
C ALA A 36 -30.68 -1.24 -9.93
N LEU A 37 -30.79 -1.53 -11.23
CA LEU A 37 -30.64 -2.87 -11.76
C LEU A 37 -29.19 -3.37 -11.63
N GLY A 38 -28.22 -2.46 -11.77
CA GLY A 38 -26.81 -2.66 -11.51
C GLY A 38 -26.51 -3.15 -10.09
N PHE A 39 -27.23 -2.65 -9.10
CA PHE A 39 -27.12 -3.10 -7.71
C PHE A 39 -27.60 -4.55 -7.54
N LEU A 40 -28.71 -4.93 -8.16
CA LEU A 40 -29.24 -6.30 -8.09
C LEU A 40 -28.34 -7.33 -8.79
N ILE A 41 -27.74 -6.96 -9.92
CA ILE A 41 -26.80 -7.84 -10.64
C ILE A 41 -25.37 -7.79 -10.06
N SER A 42 -25.07 -6.82 -9.20
CA SER A 42 -23.74 -6.62 -8.61
C SER A 42 -23.18 -7.87 -7.92
N PRO A 43 -23.91 -8.62 -7.09
CA PRO A 43 -23.37 -9.85 -6.48
C PRO A 43 -23.04 -10.94 -7.52
N LEU A 44 -23.84 -11.07 -8.58
CA LEU A 44 -23.57 -12.02 -9.66
C LEU A 44 -22.32 -11.64 -10.45
N LYS A 45 -22.18 -10.34 -10.75
CA LYS A 45 -20.98 -9.75 -11.36
C LYS A 45 -19.77 -9.84 -10.42
N ALA A 46 -19.96 -9.73 -9.11
CA ALA A 46 -18.85 -9.83 -8.16
C ALA A 46 -18.23 -11.24 -8.11
N CYS A 47 -19.01 -12.27 -8.44
CA CYS A 47 -18.56 -13.65 -8.58
C CYS A 47 -17.91 -13.95 -9.94
N SER A 48 -18.02 -13.05 -10.91
CA SER A 48 -17.45 -13.27 -12.24
C SER A 48 -15.91 -13.24 -12.21
N PRO A 49 -15.26 -14.00 -13.11
CA PRO A 49 -13.82 -14.12 -13.11
C PRO A 49 -13.10 -12.78 -13.33
N GLU A 50 -13.67 -11.88 -14.14
CA GLU A 50 -13.08 -10.56 -14.41
C GLU A 50 -13.06 -9.67 -13.15
N CYS A 51 -14.15 -9.63 -12.39
CA CYS A 51 -14.26 -8.83 -11.17
C CYS A 51 -13.41 -9.42 -10.04
N ARG A 52 -13.30 -10.75 -9.99
CA ARG A 52 -12.41 -11.44 -9.05
C ARG A 52 -10.94 -11.15 -9.34
N ALA A 53 -10.53 -11.17 -10.60
CA ALA A 53 -9.18 -10.84 -11.01
C ALA A 53 -8.81 -9.39 -10.66
N LEU A 54 -9.68 -8.42 -11.01
CA LEU A 54 -9.51 -7.01 -10.66
C LEU A 54 -9.34 -6.81 -9.15
N ARG A 55 -10.20 -7.43 -8.34
CA ARG A 55 -10.12 -7.34 -6.88
C ARG A 55 -8.83 -7.96 -6.34
N TRP A 56 -8.40 -9.09 -6.91
CA TRP A 56 -7.15 -9.71 -6.51
C TRP A 56 -5.96 -8.80 -6.81
N VAL A 57 -5.84 -8.28 -8.03
CA VAL A 57 -4.73 -7.37 -8.42
C VAL A 57 -4.73 -6.11 -7.54
N HIS A 58 -5.90 -5.52 -7.27
CA HIS A 58 -6.02 -4.36 -6.39
C HIS A 58 -5.53 -4.66 -4.97
N SER A 59 -5.93 -5.81 -4.41
CA SER A 59 -5.52 -6.22 -3.08
C SER A 59 -4.01 -6.45 -2.97
N GLN A 60 -3.37 -7.01 -4.00
CA GLN A 60 -1.93 -7.22 -4.03
C GLN A 60 -1.18 -5.89 -4.14
N SER A 61 -1.67 -4.96 -4.96
CA SER A 61 -1.09 -3.62 -5.06
C SER A 61 -1.08 -2.90 -3.70
N ILE A 62 -2.21 -2.90 -2.99
CA ILE A 62 -2.33 -2.25 -1.67
C ILE A 62 -1.38 -2.90 -0.66
N LYS A 63 -1.27 -4.24 -0.65
CA LYS A 63 -0.33 -4.95 0.22
C LYS A 63 1.10 -4.48 -0.03
N ASN A 64 1.54 -4.42 -1.29
CA ASN A 64 2.89 -4.00 -1.64
C ASN A 64 3.17 -2.55 -1.23
N LEU A 65 2.22 -1.63 -1.47
CA LEU A 65 2.33 -0.23 -1.03
C LEU A 65 2.44 -0.13 0.50
N THR A 66 1.66 -0.95 1.22
CA THR A 66 1.66 -0.96 2.69
C THR A 66 3.00 -1.46 3.22
N PHE A 67 3.52 -2.58 2.70
CA PHE A 67 4.84 -3.09 3.10
C PHE A 67 5.95 -2.05 2.89
N MET A 68 5.98 -1.39 1.73
CA MET A 68 6.98 -0.36 1.44
C MET A 68 6.89 0.83 2.40
N LYS A 69 5.66 1.28 2.69
CA LYS A 69 5.41 2.35 3.66
C LYS A 69 5.83 1.93 5.08
N ASP A 70 5.51 0.71 5.49
CA ASP A 70 5.78 0.23 6.84
C ASP A 70 7.29 0.12 7.10
N LEU A 71 8.08 -0.30 6.10
CA LEU A 71 9.54 -0.28 6.20
C LEU A 71 10.08 1.14 6.41
N PHE A 72 9.52 2.13 5.71
CA PHE A 72 9.89 3.53 5.88
C PHE A 72 9.56 4.04 7.29
N VAL A 73 8.37 3.72 7.79
CA VAL A 73 7.94 4.08 9.15
C VAL A 73 8.85 3.43 10.20
N CYS A 74 9.15 2.15 10.06
CA CYS A 74 10.07 1.43 10.96
C CYS A 74 11.47 2.05 10.99
N TRP A 75 11.97 2.51 9.84
CA TRP A 75 13.26 3.21 9.76
C TRP A 75 13.24 4.54 10.53
N VAL A 76 12.18 5.35 10.36
CA VAL A 76 12.02 6.61 11.09
C VAL A 76 11.95 6.37 12.60
N ILE A 77 11.18 5.37 13.05
CA ILE A 77 11.07 5.01 14.47
C ILE A 77 12.43 4.64 15.05
N SER A 78 13.23 3.88 14.30
CA SER A 78 14.58 3.46 14.70
C SER A 78 15.53 4.65 14.92
N ILE A 79 15.41 5.69 14.09
CA ILE A 79 16.15 6.95 14.25
C ILE A 79 15.73 7.68 15.51
N VAL A 80 14.42 7.85 15.71
CA VAL A 80 13.87 8.55 16.89
C VAL A 80 14.32 7.85 18.17
N PHE A 81 14.25 6.51 18.20
CA PHE A 81 14.71 5.72 19.34
C PHE A 81 16.21 5.90 19.62
N SER A 82 17.03 5.92 18.56
CA SER A 82 18.49 6.12 18.66
C SER A 82 18.86 7.50 19.23
N ILE A 83 18.13 8.56 18.83
CA ILE A 83 18.31 9.91 19.37
C ILE A 83 17.98 9.94 20.87
N LYS A 84 16.84 9.37 21.27
CA LYS A 84 16.41 9.33 22.67
C LYS A 84 17.42 8.58 23.54
N LYS A 85 17.95 7.45 23.05
CA LYS A 85 18.99 6.68 23.74
C LYS A 85 20.28 7.50 23.93
N ARG A 86 20.68 8.29 22.94
CA ARG A 86 21.86 9.16 23.02
C ARG A 86 21.69 10.28 24.04
N SER A 87 20.52 10.92 24.08
CA SER A 87 20.20 11.95 25.07
C SER A 87 20.19 11.42 26.51
N TYR A 88 19.61 10.23 26.72
CA TYR A 88 19.60 9.59 28.04
C TYR A 88 21.01 9.27 28.55
N LYS A 89 21.88 8.72 27.69
CA LYS A 89 23.27 8.41 28.07
C LYS A 89 24.06 9.68 28.45
N LYS A 90 23.80 10.82 27.80
CA LYS A 90 24.46 12.09 28.10
C LYS A 90 24.07 12.69 29.46
N LEU A 91 22.81 12.52 29.87
CA LEU A 91 22.33 12.93 31.20
C LEU A 91 22.97 12.08 32.30
N LYS A 92 23.01 10.75 32.12
CA LYS A 92 23.59 9.84 33.12
C LYS A 92 25.09 10.08 33.37
N ASN A 93 25.84 10.54 32.37
CA ASN A 93 27.28 10.77 32.49
C ASN A 93 27.64 12.12 33.14
N LYS A 94 26.65 12.98 33.42
CA LYS A 94 26.82 14.29 34.04
C LYS A 94 26.46 14.28 35.55
N ASN A 95 25.77 13.25 36.01
CA ASN A 95 25.51 12.94 37.42
C ASN A 95 26.52 11.92 37.91
#